data_AF-A0A661L297-F1
#
_entry.id   AF-A0A661L297-F1
#
_cell.length_a   1.000
_cell.length_b   1.000
_cell.length_c   1.000
_cell.angle_alpha   90.00
_cell.angle_beta   90.00
_cell.angle_gamma   90.00
#
_symmetry.space_group_name_H-M   'P 1'
#
loop_
_entity.id
_entity.type
_entity.pdbx_description
1 polymer ?
#
loop_
_entity_poly.entity_id
_entity_poly.type
_entity_poly.pdbx_seq_one_letter_code
_entity_poly.pdbx_strand_id
1 'polypeptide(L)'
;MAIITLAPAARFPEFSLRSSRGETVTLDSLLSLGKPLVIVFRATWCKPCNKQLVSIRTYIEDLHNNPGFITIAICEDDPRSIRYARGTAKKEGWDHLLIL
;
A
#
# COMPACT_ATOMS: atom_id res chain seq x y z
N MET A 1 9.04 -26.67 32.27
CA MET A 1 9.59 -25.97 31.09
C MET A 1 8.42 -25.64 30.18
N ALA A 2 8.06 -24.36 30.08
CA ALA A 2 7.03 -23.94 29.13
C ALA A 2 7.65 -23.92 27.74
N ILE A 3 7.15 -24.78 26.85
CA ILE A 3 7.47 -24.72 25.42
C ILE A 3 6.62 -23.57 24.87
N ILE A 4 7.26 -22.42 24.68
CA ILE A 4 6.68 -21.31 23.92
C ILE A 4 6.76 -21.73 22.45
N THR A 5 5.67 -22.24 21.90
CA THR A 5 5.58 -22.46 20.45
C THR A 5 5.47 -21.10 19.78
N LEU A 6 6.55 -20.63 19.17
CA LEU A 6 6.52 -19.47 18.28
C LEU A 6 5.63 -19.86 17.10
N ALA A 7 4.44 -19.26 16.98
CA ALA A 7 3.64 -19.43 15.77
C ALA A 7 4.49 -18.97 14.58
N PRO A 8 4.56 -19.74 13.47
CA PRO A 8 5.25 -19.26 12.28
C PRO A 8 4.62 -17.93 11.87
N ALA A 9 5.46 -16.92 11.60
CA ALA A 9 4.98 -15.63 11.13
C ALA A 9 4.03 -15.86 9.96
N ALA A 10 2.78 -15.38 10.08
CA ALA A 10 1.80 -15.51 9.01
C ALA A 10 2.40 -14.83 7.77
N ARG A 11 2.51 -15.58 6.66
CA ARG A 11 2.90 -15.00 5.38
C ARG A 11 1.85 -13.99 4.96
N PHE A 12 2.30 -12.88 4.39
CA PHE A 12 1.37 -11.92 3.79
C PHE A 12 0.58 -12.63 2.68
N PRO A 13 -0.74 -12.41 2.56
CA PRO A 13 -1.55 -13.09 1.54
C PRO A 13 -1.06 -12.76 0.13
N GLU A 14 -1.03 -13.78 -0.74
CA GLU A 14 -0.80 -13.57 -2.16
C GLU A 14 -1.90 -12.68 -2.74
N PHE A 15 -1.52 -11.76 -3.63
CA PHE A 15 -2.47 -10.91 -4.34
C PHE A 15 -2.04 -10.64 -5.78
N SER A 16 -3.03 -10.27 -6.59
CA SER A 16 -2.87 -9.77 -7.95
C SER A 16 -3.86 -8.62 -8.14
N LEU A 17 -3.40 -7.38 -7.99
CA LEU A 17 -4.25 -6.19 -8.04
C LEU A 17 -3.96 -5.37 -9.29
N ARG A 18 -4.97 -4.62 -9.75
CA ARG A 18 -4.81 -3.64 -10.84
C ARG A 18 -4.38 -2.30 -10.27
N SER A 19 -3.40 -1.67 -10.88
CA SER A 19 -2.99 -0.31 -10.57
C SER A 19 -3.92 0.73 -11.21
N SER A 20 -3.86 1.96 -10.71
CA SER A 20 -4.47 3.15 -11.31
C SER A 20 -4.05 3.39 -12.76
N ARG A 21 -2.92 2.85 -13.19
CA ARG A 21 -2.37 2.93 -14.55
C ARG A 21 -2.80 1.77 -15.46
N GLY A 22 -3.55 0.81 -14.92
CA GLY A 22 -4.02 -0.37 -15.66
C GLY A 22 -3.05 -1.54 -15.67
N GLU A 23 -1.92 -1.44 -14.97
CA GLU A 23 -0.95 -2.53 -14.84
C GLU A 23 -1.44 -3.55 -13.79
N THR A 24 -1.14 -4.83 -13.98
CA THR A 24 -1.34 -5.84 -12.94
C THR A 24 -0.08 -5.92 -12.09
N VAL A 25 -0.22 -5.84 -10.77
CA VAL A 25 0.87 -5.95 -9.79
C VAL A 25 0.59 -7.11 -8.86
N THR A 26 1.58 -8.00 -8.71
CA THR A 26 1.49 -9.16 -7.81
C THR A 26 2.46 -9.01 -6.64
N LEU A 27 2.17 -9.67 -5.51
CA LEU A 27 3.09 -9.70 -4.37
C LEU A 27 4.47 -10.22 -4.79
N ASP A 28 4.50 -11.34 -5.52
CA ASP A 28 5.73 -11.93 -6.04
C ASP A 28 6.55 -10.95 -6.90
N SER A 29 5.90 -10.19 -7.79
CA SER A 29 6.58 -9.17 -8.61
C SER A 29 7.25 -8.09 -7.77
N LEU A 30 6.66 -7.71 -6.63
CA LEU A 30 7.23 -6.71 -5.72
C LEU A 30 8.38 -7.31 -4.90
N LEU A 31 8.22 -8.53 -4.39
CA LEU A 31 9.24 -9.19 -3.57
C LEU A 31 10.48 -9.59 -4.38
N SER A 32 10.31 -9.95 -5.65
CA SER A 32 11.40 -10.31 -6.57
C SER A 32 12.45 -9.19 -6.77
N LEU A 33 12.07 -7.95 -6.50
CA LEU A 33 12.95 -6.79 -6.56
C LEU A 33 13.99 -6.75 -5.42
N GLY A 34 13.85 -7.63 -4.41
CA GLY A 34 14.86 -7.83 -3.35
C GLY A 34 14.99 -6.67 -2.36
N LYS A 35 13.98 -5.80 -2.29
CA LYS A 35 13.95 -4.63 -1.39
C LYS A 35 12.81 -4.77 -0.37
N PRO A 36 12.95 -4.16 0.82
CA PRO A 36 11.85 -4.06 1.77
C PRO A 36 10.62 -3.39 1.14
N LEU A 37 9.46 -4.01 1.32
CA LEU A 37 8.17 -3.54 0.83
C LEU A 37 7.40 -2.83 1.95
N VAL A 38 7.00 -1.58 1.70
CA VAL A 38 6.13 -0.78 2.56
C VAL A 38 4.76 -0.68 1.89
N ILE A 39 3.72 -1.12 2.59
CA ILE A 39 2.34 -1.10 2.11
C ILE A 39 1.54 -0.10 2.94
N VAL A 40 0.93 0.86 2.25
CA VAL A 40 0.04 1.85 2.87
C VAL A 40 -1.41 1.54 2.48
N PHE A 41 -2.18 1.05 3.43
CA PHE A 41 -3.62 0.87 3.25
C PHE A 41 -4.33 2.22 3.40
N ARG A 42 -5.21 2.53 2.45
CA ARG A 42 -5.94 3.79 2.43
C ARG A 42 -7.33 3.64 1.82
N ALA A 43 -8.20 4.56 2.21
CA ALA A 43 -9.50 4.75 1.59
C ALA A 43 -9.98 6.18 1.76
N THR A 44 -10.69 6.72 0.77
CA THR A 44 -11.22 8.09 0.84
C THR A 44 -12.23 8.27 1.97
N TRP A 45 -12.93 7.20 2.34
CA TRP A 45 -13.91 7.19 3.41
C TRP A 45 -13.29 7.03 4.82
N CYS A 46 -12.02 6.60 4.95
CA CYS A 46 -11.39 6.39 6.26
C CYS A 46 -10.86 7.70 6.86
N LYS A 47 -11.74 8.46 7.53
CA LYS A 47 -11.39 9.70 8.23
C LYS A 47 -10.19 9.60 9.19
N PRO A 48 -10.09 8.59 10.10
CA PRO A 48 -8.93 8.50 11.00
C PRO A 48 -7.64 8.18 10.24
N CYS A 49 -7.69 7.27 9.25
CA CYS A 49 -6.54 6.96 8.40
C CYS A 49 -6.02 8.20 7.69
N ASN A 50 -6.92 9.01 7.10
CA ASN A 50 -6.55 10.21 6.37
C ASN A 50 -5.89 11.26 7.27
N LYS A 51 -6.37 11.43 8.52
CA LYS A 51 -5.70 12.31 9.49
C LYS A 51 -4.30 11.81 9.84
N GLN A 52 -4.15 10.51 10.09
CA GLN A 52 -2.85 9.90 10.39
C GLN A 52 -1.87 10.06 9.23
N LEU A 53 -2.31 9.79 7.99
CA LEU A 53 -1.48 9.92 6.78
C LEU A 53 -0.96 11.34 6.60
N VAL A 54 -1.74 12.37 6.94
CA VAL A 54 -1.28 13.76 6.92
C VAL A 54 -0.15 13.98 7.94
N SER A 55 -0.27 13.42 9.15
CA SER A 55 0.74 13.57 10.20
C SER A 55 2.06 12.86 9.87
N ILE A 56 2.02 11.75 9.13
CA ILE A 56 3.23 10.98 8.75
C ILE A 56 3.66 11.21 7.31
N ARG A 57 3.09 12.23 6.64
CA ARG A 57 3.29 12.46 5.20
C ARG A 57 4.76 12.56 4.81
N THR A 58 5.54 13.35 5.55
CA THR A 58 6.97 13.54 5.29
C THR A 58 7.73 12.21 5.35
N TYR A 59 7.42 11.34 6.32
CA TYR A 59 8.06 10.03 6.43
C TYR A 59 7.71 9.11 5.26
N ILE A 60 6.45 9.14 4.79
CA ILE A 60 6.04 8.37 3.61
C ILE A 60 6.70 8.90 2.35
N GLU A 61 6.83 10.22 2.21
CA GLU A 61 7.55 10.86 1.09
C GLU A 61 9.04 10.47 1.09
N ASP A 62 9.69 10.43 2.25
CA ASP A 62 11.09 9.97 2.39
C ASP A 62 11.24 8.51 1.96
N LEU A 63 10.32 7.63 2.39
CA LEU A 63 10.31 6.22 1.98
C LEU A 63 10.05 6.03 0.49
N HIS A 64 9.17 6.83 -0.10
CA HIS A 64 8.86 6.79 -1.52
C HIS A 64 10.07 7.23 -2.36
N ASN A 65 10.80 8.26 -1.93
CA ASN A 65 11.98 8.76 -2.63
C ASN A 65 13.25 7.92 -2.36
N ASN A 66 13.22 7.02 -1.38
CA ASN A 66 14.35 6.18 -1.05
C ASN A 66 14.42 4.95 -1.98
N PRO A 67 15.46 4.83 -2.83
CA PRO A 67 15.60 3.70 -3.76
C PRO A 67 15.82 2.36 -3.07
N GLY A 68 16.12 2.34 -1.77
CA GLY A 68 16.26 1.14 -0.95
C GLY A 68 14.92 0.50 -0.56
N PHE A 69 13.79 1.18 -0.75
CA PHE A 69 12.45 0.66 -0.42
C PHE A 69 11.58 0.56 -1.65
N ILE A 70 10.57 -0.31 -1.57
CA ILE A 70 9.43 -0.31 -2.49
C ILE A 70 8.23 0.14 -1.68
N THR A 71 7.58 1.22 -2.11
CA THR A 71 6.41 1.75 -1.43
C THR A 71 5.19 1.64 -2.35
N ILE A 72 4.12 1.02 -1.87
CA ILE A 72 2.84 0.92 -2.59
C ILE A 72 1.69 1.40 -1.71
N ALA A 73 0.62 1.90 -2.35
CA ALA A 73 -0.64 2.16 -1.68
C ALA A 73 -1.73 1.20 -2.18
N ILE A 74 -2.46 0.58 -1.26
CA ILE A 74 -3.64 -0.24 -1.54
C ILE A 74 -4.88 0.57 -1.19
N CYS A 75 -5.78 0.70 -2.17
CA CYS A 75 -7.05 1.41 -2.06
C CYS A 75 -8.16 0.45 -1.69
N GLU A 76 -8.80 0.68 -0.55
CA GLU A 76 -10.00 -0.05 -0.11
C GLU A 76 -11.30 0.71 -0.43
N ASP A 77 -11.25 1.58 -1.43
CA ASP A 77 -12.44 2.24 -1.95
C ASP A 77 -13.26 1.26 -2.78
N ASP A 78 -14.58 1.42 -2.74
CA ASP A 78 -15.47 0.59 -3.54
C ASP A 78 -15.38 0.96 -5.05
N PRO A 79 -15.86 0.09 -5.97
CA PRO A 79 -15.84 0.38 -7.39
C PRO A 79 -16.58 1.66 -7.80
N ARG A 80 -17.47 2.18 -6.94
CA ARG A 80 -18.26 3.40 -7.21
C ARG A 80 -17.47 4.65 -6.87
N SER A 81 -16.65 4.62 -5.82
CA SER A 81 -15.79 5.72 -5.39
C SER A 81 -14.39 5.68 -6.00
N ILE A 82 -14.02 4.60 -6.70
CA ILE A 82 -12.65 4.42 -7.20
C ILE A 82 -12.16 5.54 -8.12
N ARG A 83 -13.05 6.14 -8.92
CA ARG A 83 -12.71 7.29 -9.78
C ARG A 83 -12.32 8.51 -8.95
N TYR A 84 -13.06 8.76 -7.86
CA TYR A 84 -12.75 9.82 -6.91
C TYR A 84 -11.44 9.51 -6.17
N ALA A 85 -11.27 8.28 -5.70
CA ALA A 85 -10.06 7.83 -5.02
C ALA A 85 -8.80 7.99 -5.87
N ARG A 86 -8.85 7.64 -7.17
CA ARG A 86 -7.75 7.90 -8.13
C ARG A 86 -7.43 9.39 -8.27
N GLY A 87 -8.46 10.24 -8.33
CA GLY A 87 -8.28 11.69 -8.41
C GLY A 87 -7.60 12.27 -7.18
N THR A 88 -8.01 11.82 -5.99
CA THR A 88 -7.41 12.23 -4.71
C THR A 88 -5.97 11.70 -4.58
N ALA A 89 -5.76 10.42 -4.90
CA ALA A 89 -4.43 9.79 -4.89
C ALA A 89 -3.42 10.57 -5.73
N LYS A 90 -3.80 10.93 -6.96
CA LYS A 90 -2.93 11.69 -7.86
C LYS A 90 -2.56 13.07 -7.30
N LYS A 91 -3.48 13.77 -6.64
CA LYS A 91 -3.21 15.06 -5.97
C LYS A 91 -2.27 14.91 -4.79
N GLU A 92 -2.30 13.75 -4.14
CA GLU A 92 -1.47 13.41 -2.98
C GLU A 92 -0.12 12.79 -3.37
N GLY A 93 0.18 12.66 -4.67
CA GLY A 93 1.46 12.12 -5.17
C GLY A 93 1.51 10.59 -5.23
N TRP A 94 0.37 9.91 -5.16
CA TRP A 94 0.28 8.45 -5.31
C TRP A 94 0.05 8.08 -6.79
N ASP A 95 1.14 7.88 -7.53
CA ASP A 95 1.08 7.57 -8.97
C ASP A 95 0.66 6.12 -9.27
N HIS A 96 0.99 5.19 -8.37
CA HIS A 96 0.68 3.76 -8.49
C HIS A 96 -0.21 3.29 -7.32
N LEU A 97 -1.51 3.55 -7.46
CA LEU A 97 -2.51 3.10 -6.49
C LEU A 97 -3.01 1.70 -6.90
N LEU A 98 -2.81 0.69 -6.05
CA LEU A 98 -3.37 -0.65 -6.25
C LEU A 98 -4.81 -0.67 -5.76
N ILE A 99 -5.69 -1.28 -6.53
CA ILE A 99 -7.13 -1.26 -6.29
C ILE A 99 -7.55 -2.65 -5.86
N LEU A 100 -8.11 -2.73 -4.65
CA LEU A 100 -8.70 -3.95 -4.10
C LEU A 100 -10.04 -4.27 -4.77
#